data_AF-A0A7Y5R111-F1
#
_entry.id   AF-A0A7Y5R111-F1
#
_cell.length_a   1.000
_cell.length_b   1.000
_cell.length_c   1.000
_cell.angle_alpha   90.00
_cell.angle_beta   90.00
_cell.angle_gamma   90.00
#
_symmetry.space_group_name_H-M   'P 1'
#
loop_
_entity.id
_entity.type
_entity.pdbx_description
1 polymer ?
#
loop_
_entity_poly.entity_id
_entity_poly.type
_entity_poly.pdbx_seq_one_letter_code
_entity_poly.pdbx_strand_id
1 'polypeptide(L)'
;TDGAELVLAATADATVNYGTFTGERQLVLLDTVSGVTTIADNVFDLARPIDDPYTGTSVTDGRAGLTVRGAAGVQALRNRFRDANGVSSQMDAILLDGARSARIDSTRFTGGRRAVRSLRSSWTFSGSRVDSVALAIESGSDTLSFVGDTLAAAGTGCVSLRYSEATFTRVTGSQCGVGDSPAFAMVGGAATLDGLTITGSNPRAFLADSARRVMLRRATIAGSGAWNSGVAGSGGVQLAGDTLSVVGSFVTKFPDRAAMYLSGGVVRVDSTVANRNLVALRLGTTPTSLSTRDDDLYDADSAAFIGSGLAPNIWWGDGRGPAGTTTASVGDTIIGVVSATPYRTTPFRPGVSASRMIMLRGDGQSVLTNGTSYVFLPYALSVRVTDADGLPVRNVSVNFVVNSSARIDFGSGVKNVNVITNDSGIAEVNLRIRDKGTFTITATAPGVSDTITFTESGT
;
A
#
# COMPACT_ATOMS: atom_id res chain seq x y z
N THR A 1 -28.21 28.15 -21.72
CA THR A 1 -29.30 27.65 -20.85
C THR A 1 -28.66 26.80 -19.79
N ASP A 2 -28.96 27.13 -18.53
CA ASP A 2 -28.24 26.66 -17.34
C ASP A 2 -28.76 25.31 -16.84
N GLY A 3 -28.60 24.24 -17.62
CA GLY A 3 -29.06 22.90 -17.26
C GLY A 3 -28.10 21.79 -17.65
N ALA A 4 -28.39 20.59 -17.13
CA ALA A 4 -27.69 19.40 -17.56
C ALA A 4 -27.96 19.12 -19.04
N GLU A 5 -26.98 18.54 -19.75
CA GLU A 5 -27.16 18.18 -21.16
C GLU A 5 -28.22 17.09 -21.35
N LEU A 6 -28.26 16.12 -20.43
CA LEU A 6 -29.29 15.10 -20.34
C LEU A 6 -29.81 15.01 -18.91
N VAL A 7 -31.14 15.07 -18.75
CA VAL A 7 -31.83 14.84 -17.48
C VAL A 7 -32.75 13.63 -17.60
N LEU A 8 -32.55 12.65 -16.72
CA LEU A 8 -33.48 11.55 -16.49
C LEU A 8 -34.11 11.75 -15.12
N ALA A 9 -35.33 12.26 -15.10
CA ALA A 9 -36.09 12.54 -13.88
C ALA A 9 -37.31 11.62 -13.79
N ALA A 10 -37.53 11.02 -12.61
CA ALA A 10 -38.66 10.14 -12.32
C ALA A 10 -38.85 9.02 -13.36
N THR A 11 -37.75 8.57 -13.96
CA THR A 11 -37.74 7.54 -15.00
C THR A 11 -37.43 6.17 -14.39
N ALA A 12 -37.93 5.09 -14.99
CA ALA A 12 -37.61 3.72 -14.61
C ALA A 12 -36.79 3.03 -15.71
N ASP A 13 -35.78 2.24 -15.32
CA ASP A 13 -35.05 1.31 -16.20
C ASP A 13 -34.52 1.94 -17.50
N ALA A 14 -34.03 3.17 -17.41
CA ALA A 14 -33.50 3.90 -18.55
C ALA A 14 -32.12 3.37 -18.98
N THR A 15 -31.80 3.53 -20.26
CA THR A 15 -30.48 3.18 -20.81
C THR A 15 -29.91 4.35 -21.60
N VAL A 16 -28.67 4.75 -21.30
CA VAL A 16 -27.92 5.79 -22.03
C VAL A 16 -26.60 5.20 -22.47
N ASN A 17 -26.47 4.94 -23.78
CA ASN A 17 -25.29 4.28 -24.33
C ASN A 17 -24.70 5.00 -25.54
N TYR A 18 -23.38 4.83 -25.74
CA TYR A 18 -22.64 5.31 -26.90
C TYR A 18 -22.71 6.83 -27.13
N GLY A 19 -23.00 7.60 -26.08
CA GLY A 19 -23.00 9.05 -26.09
C GLY A 19 -21.59 9.63 -25.96
N THR A 20 -21.41 10.85 -26.48
CA THR A 20 -20.27 11.71 -26.18
C THR A 20 -20.81 13.00 -25.60
N PHE A 21 -20.47 13.26 -24.34
CA PHE A 21 -20.88 14.46 -23.61
C PHE A 21 -19.65 15.32 -23.34
N THR A 22 -19.72 16.62 -23.61
CA THR A 22 -18.57 17.52 -23.51
C THR A 22 -18.92 18.80 -22.78
N GLY A 23 -18.05 19.24 -21.87
CA GLY A 23 -18.17 20.52 -21.18
C GLY A 23 -17.93 20.44 -19.67
N GLU A 24 -17.80 21.63 -19.06
CA GLU A 24 -17.72 21.80 -17.60
C GLU A 24 -19.11 22.07 -16.97
N ARG A 25 -20.18 21.92 -17.75
CA ARG A 25 -21.55 21.83 -17.23
C ARG A 25 -21.83 20.45 -16.64
N GLN A 26 -22.95 20.32 -15.92
CA GLN A 26 -23.48 19.00 -15.58
C GLN A 26 -23.85 18.28 -16.88
N LEU A 27 -23.29 17.10 -17.16
CA LEU A 27 -23.51 16.45 -18.45
C LEU A 27 -24.74 15.53 -18.38
N VAL A 28 -24.76 14.61 -17.43
CA VAL A 28 -25.89 13.70 -17.21
C VAL A 28 -26.35 13.83 -15.76
N LEU A 29 -27.64 14.10 -15.57
CA LEU A 29 -28.31 14.11 -14.28
C LEU A 29 -29.35 12.99 -14.21
N LEU A 30 -29.17 12.07 -13.28
CA LEU A 30 -30.18 11.10 -12.86
C LEU A 30 -30.81 11.60 -11.56
N ASP A 31 -32.09 11.97 -11.62
CA ASP A 31 -32.80 12.53 -10.48
C ASP A 31 -34.01 11.65 -10.12
N THR A 32 -33.95 11.01 -8.95
CA THR A 32 -35.02 10.14 -8.42
C THR A 32 -35.44 9.01 -9.37
N VAL A 33 -34.49 8.42 -10.10
CA VAL A 33 -34.77 7.27 -10.97
C VAL A 33 -35.09 6.01 -10.17
N SER A 34 -36.08 5.26 -10.66
CA SER A 34 -36.51 3.97 -10.11
C SER A 34 -36.01 2.81 -10.98
N GLY A 35 -36.02 1.58 -10.45
CA GLY A 35 -35.45 0.43 -11.15
C GLY A 35 -33.92 0.52 -11.29
N VAL A 36 -33.38 0.00 -12.39
CA VAL A 36 -31.93 -0.03 -12.67
C VAL A 36 -31.63 0.75 -13.95
N THR A 37 -31.12 1.97 -13.81
CA THR A 37 -30.69 2.79 -14.94
C THR A 37 -29.26 2.42 -15.36
N THR A 38 -29.06 2.12 -16.64
CA THR A 38 -27.74 1.77 -17.19
C THR A 38 -27.16 2.92 -18.00
N ILE A 39 -25.95 3.36 -17.65
CA ILE A 39 -25.14 4.33 -18.37
C ILE A 39 -23.91 3.59 -18.87
N ALA A 40 -23.86 3.20 -20.14
CA ALA A 40 -22.79 2.34 -20.63
C ALA A 40 -22.08 2.83 -21.90
N ASP A 41 -20.77 2.57 -21.99
CA ASP A 41 -19.98 2.81 -23.21
C ASP A 41 -20.02 4.27 -23.70
N ASN A 42 -20.19 5.24 -22.78
CA ASN A 42 -20.18 6.67 -23.08
C ASN A 42 -18.79 7.29 -22.88
N VAL A 43 -18.55 8.42 -23.54
CA VAL A 43 -17.40 9.29 -23.30
C VAL A 43 -17.87 10.60 -22.66
N PHE A 44 -17.30 10.94 -21.51
CA PHE A 44 -17.48 12.20 -20.82
C PHE A 44 -16.16 12.99 -20.91
N ASP A 45 -16.18 14.06 -21.71
CA ASP A 45 -15.06 14.99 -21.83
C ASP A 45 -15.34 16.21 -20.95
N LEU A 46 -14.70 16.26 -19.79
CA LEU A 46 -14.94 17.27 -18.77
C LEU A 46 -14.13 18.55 -19.01
N ALA A 47 -13.27 18.58 -20.03
CA ALA A 47 -12.52 19.76 -20.37
C ALA A 47 -13.45 20.84 -20.89
N ARG A 48 -13.22 22.10 -20.51
CA ARG A 48 -14.01 23.25 -20.96
C ARG A 48 -13.80 23.56 -22.45
N PRO A 49 -14.85 23.51 -23.29
CA PRO A 49 -14.81 24.11 -24.62
C PRO A 49 -14.61 25.63 -24.55
N ILE A 50 -13.99 26.21 -25.59
CA ILE A 50 -13.78 27.67 -25.67
C ILE A 50 -15.10 28.46 -25.70
N ASP A 51 -16.16 27.81 -26.16
CA ASP A 51 -17.52 28.31 -26.28
C ASP A 51 -18.42 27.89 -25.11
N ASP A 52 -17.87 27.24 -24.07
CA ASP A 52 -18.64 26.87 -22.89
C ASP A 52 -18.94 28.13 -22.04
N PRO A 53 -20.21 28.55 -21.95
CA PRO A 53 -20.59 29.77 -21.26
C PRO A 53 -20.42 29.67 -19.73
N TYR A 54 -20.17 28.47 -19.19
CA TYR A 54 -20.09 28.26 -17.75
C TYR A 54 -18.73 28.60 -17.16
N THR A 55 -18.73 29.30 -16.02
CA THR A 55 -17.53 29.75 -15.29
C THR A 55 -17.45 29.24 -13.83
N GLY A 56 -18.28 28.25 -13.46
CA GLY A 56 -18.32 27.69 -12.10
C GLY A 56 -17.52 26.40 -11.93
N THR A 57 -17.47 25.87 -10.71
CA THR A 57 -16.66 24.69 -10.35
C THR A 57 -17.46 23.68 -9.56
N SER A 58 -17.06 22.41 -9.63
CA SER A 58 -17.62 21.37 -8.75
C SER A 58 -17.35 21.61 -7.25
N VAL A 59 -16.49 22.57 -6.87
CA VAL A 59 -16.34 23.02 -5.47
C VAL A 59 -17.55 23.85 -5.07
N THR A 60 -17.91 24.80 -5.93
CA THR A 60 -18.84 25.89 -5.62
C THR A 60 -20.29 25.48 -5.80
N ASP A 61 -20.58 24.63 -6.78
CA ASP A 61 -21.96 24.25 -7.12
C ASP A 61 -22.21 22.73 -7.07
N GLY A 62 -21.17 21.94 -6.80
CA GLY A 62 -21.29 20.49 -6.65
C GLY A 62 -21.64 19.75 -7.94
N ARG A 63 -21.48 20.34 -9.12
CA ARG A 63 -21.70 19.65 -10.39
C ARG A 63 -20.67 18.53 -10.63
N ALA A 64 -21.05 17.56 -11.46
CA ALA A 64 -20.18 16.51 -11.95
C ALA A 64 -20.58 16.14 -13.38
N GLY A 65 -19.70 15.42 -14.11
CA GLY A 65 -20.02 14.86 -15.42
C GLY A 65 -21.28 14.00 -15.36
N LEU A 66 -21.27 12.96 -14.52
CA LEU A 66 -22.44 12.16 -14.18
C LEU A 66 -22.86 12.43 -12.75
N THR A 67 -24.08 12.93 -12.56
CA THR A 67 -24.67 13.13 -11.23
C THR A 67 -25.83 12.19 -11.01
N VAL A 68 -25.83 11.50 -9.86
CA VAL A 68 -26.88 10.60 -9.42
C VAL A 68 -27.44 11.10 -8.10
N ARG A 69 -28.74 11.42 -8.08
CA ARG A 69 -29.46 11.89 -6.88
C ARG A 69 -30.61 10.96 -6.56
N GLY A 70 -30.56 10.35 -5.37
CA GLY A 70 -31.67 9.55 -4.83
C GLY A 70 -32.09 8.34 -5.67
N ALA A 71 -31.18 7.79 -6.48
CA ALA A 71 -31.49 6.68 -7.38
C ALA A 71 -31.55 5.34 -6.63
N ALA A 72 -32.53 4.49 -7.00
CA ALA A 72 -32.65 3.15 -6.45
C ALA A 72 -31.53 2.21 -6.95
N GLY A 73 -31.23 2.25 -8.25
CA GLY A 73 -30.21 1.43 -8.90
C GLY A 73 -29.58 2.16 -10.10
N VAL A 74 -28.25 2.24 -10.14
CA VAL A 74 -27.51 2.79 -11.30
C VAL A 74 -26.32 1.91 -11.65
N GLN A 75 -26.12 1.66 -12.93
CA GLN A 75 -24.96 0.95 -13.45
C GLN A 75 -24.19 1.85 -14.43
N ALA A 76 -23.00 2.30 -14.04
CA ALA A 76 -22.06 3.00 -14.90
C ALA A 76 -21.02 2.00 -15.43
N LEU A 77 -21.21 1.50 -16.66
CA LEU A 77 -20.42 0.41 -17.22
C LEU A 77 -19.54 0.89 -18.36
N ARG A 78 -18.23 0.60 -18.32
CA ARG A 78 -17.30 0.86 -19.44
C ARG A 78 -17.28 2.30 -19.95
N ASN A 79 -17.66 3.27 -19.11
CA ASN A 79 -17.58 4.67 -19.49
C ASN A 79 -16.14 5.17 -19.47
N ARG A 80 -15.87 6.26 -20.17
CA ARG A 80 -14.58 6.96 -20.14
C ARG A 80 -14.80 8.40 -19.74
N PHE A 81 -14.23 8.80 -18.61
CA PHE A 81 -14.16 10.18 -18.16
C PHE A 81 -12.76 10.71 -18.43
N ARG A 82 -12.65 11.83 -19.13
CA ARG A 82 -11.37 12.48 -19.38
C ARG A 82 -11.44 13.98 -19.12
N ASP A 83 -10.35 14.54 -18.64
CA ASP A 83 -10.16 15.98 -18.54
C ASP A 83 -8.72 16.33 -18.92
N ALA A 84 -8.56 17.15 -19.96
CA ALA A 84 -7.26 17.59 -20.46
C ALA A 84 -6.50 18.48 -19.46
N ASN A 85 -7.21 19.11 -18.51
CA ASN A 85 -6.60 19.91 -17.45
C ASN A 85 -5.95 19.04 -16.35
N GLY A 86 -6.14 17.71 -16.36
CA GLY A 86 -5.50 16.82 -15.41
C GLY A 86 -5.88 17.15 -13.96
N VAL A 87 -4.88 17.35 -13.09
CA VAL A 87 -5.08 17.63 -11.66
C VAL A 87 -5.57 19.05 -11.37
N SER A 88 -5.46 19.99 -12.30
CA SER A 88 -6.01 21.35 -12.15
C SER A 88 -7.47 21.46 -12.58
N SER A 89 -8.06 20.36 -13.05
CA SER A 89 -9.48 20.27 -13.35
C SER A 89 -10.33 20.72 -12.17
N GLN A 90 -11.42 21.39 -12.50
CA GLN A 90 -12.41 21.87 -11.54
C GLN A 90 -13.67 21.00 -11.52
N MET A 91 -13.67 19.85 -12.20
CA MET A 91 -14.81 18.97 -12.37
C MET A 91 -14.62 17.61 -11.69
N ASP A 92 -15.66 17.15 -11.00
CA ASP A 92 -15.78 15.76 -10.58
C ASP A 92 -16.38 14.94 -11.73
N ALA A 93 -15.89 13.72 -11.93
CA ALA A 93 -16.41 12.84 -12.97
C ALA A 93 -17.78 12.26 -12.58
N ILE A 94 -17.89 11.67 -11.39
CA ILE A 94 -19.14 11.11 -10.87
C ILE A 94 -19.47 11.71 -9.49
N LEU A 95 -20.71 12.16 -9.32
CA LEU A 95 -21.30 12.47 -8.02
C LEU A 95 -22.43 11.47 -7.70
N LEU A 96 -22.29 10.78 -6.57
CA LEU A 96 -23.35 9.96 -5.98
C LEU A 96 -23.88 10.65 -4.71
N ASP A 97 -25.17 10.99 -4.69
CA ASP A 97 -25.83 11.58 -3.52
C ASP A 97 -27.12 10.82 -3.20
N GLY A 98 -27.10 10.05 -2.12
CA GLY A 98 -28.23 9.20 -1.72
C GLY A 98 -28.51 8.04 -2.67
N ALA A 99 -27.53 7.57 -3.43
CA ALA A 99 -27.68 6.42 -4.32
C ALA A 99 -27.71 5.12 -3.50
N ARG A 100 -28.77 4.32 -3.63
CA ARG A 100 -28.95 3.12 -2.79
C ARG A 100 -28.19 1.89 -3.30
N SER A 101 -27.97 1.81 -4.61
CA SER A 101 -27.20 0.74 -5.24
C SER A 101 -26.59 1.24 -6.55
N ALA A 102 -25.37 1.79 -6.48
CA ALA A 102 -24.63 2.16 -7.68
C ALA A 102 -23.52 1.14 -7.97
N ARG A 103 -23.34 0.78 -9.23
CA ARG A 103 -22.21 -0.04 -9.70
C ARG A 103 -21.44 0.74 -10.74
N ILE A 104 -20.17 0.98 -10.49
CA ILE A 104 -19.22 1.55 -11.44
C ILE A 104 -18.28 0.41 -11.82
N ASP A 105 -18.31 0.00 -13.08
CA ASP A 105 -17.60 -1.19 -13.55
C ASP A 105 -16.82 -0.90 -14.82
N SER A 106 -15.58 -1.37 -14.87
CA SER A 106 -14.71 -1.30 -16.03
C SER A 106 -14.59 0.12 -16.60
N THR A 107 -14.76 1.12 -15.74
CA THR A 107 -14.82 2.54 -16.12
C THR A 107 -13.43 3.13 -15.99
N ARG A 108 -13.06 3.99 -16.95
CA ARG A 108 -11.77 4.66 -16.97
C ARG A 108 -11.92 6.14 -16.67
N PHE A 109 -11.06 6.65 -15.80
CA PHE A 109 -10.96 8.06 -15.44
C PHE A 109 -9.54 8.53 -15.78
N THR A 110 -9.40 9.66 -16.47
CA THR A 110 -8.09 10.22 -16.84
C THR A 110 -8.11 11.74 -16.66
N GLY A 111 -7.34 12.24 -15.69
CA GLY A 111 -7.47 13.63 -15.26
C GLY A 111 -8.80 13.89 -14.54
N GLY A 112 -8.98 15.11 -14.04
CA GLY A 112 -10.16 15.48 -13.26
C GLY A 112 -9.81 15.80 -11.82
N ARG A 113 -10.72 16.53 -11.14
CA ARG A 113 -10.59 16.80 -9.71
C ARG A 113 -10.80 15.53 -8.90
N ARG A 114 -11.93 14.85 -9.14
CA ARG A 114 -12.28 13.57 -8.50
C ARG A 114 -12.87 12.59 -9.49
N ALA A 115 -12.50 11.31 -9.37
CA ALA A 115 -13.16 10.26 -10.15
C ALA A 115 -14.57 10.00 -9.61
N VAL A 116 -14.69 9.82 -8.29
CA VAL A 116 -15.98 9.64 -7.63
C VAL A 116 -16.03 10.47 -6.36
N ARG A 117 -17.05 11.32 -6.24
CA ARG A 117 -17.49 11.93 -4.99
C ARG A 117 -18.80 11.29 -4.57
N SER A 118 -18.87 10.80 -3.35
CA SER A 118 -20.05 10.07 -2.86
C SER A 118 -20.46 10.52 -1.46
N LEU A 119 -21.77 10.65 -1.25
CA LEU A 119 -22.39 11.04 0.00
C LEU A 119 -23.63 10.18 0.27
N ARG A 120 -23.71 9.59 1.47
CA ARG A 120 -24.85 8.78 1.96
C ARG A 120 -25.33 7.72 0.96
N SER A 121 -24.40 7.07 0.27
CA SER A 121 -24.67 6.16 -0.83
C SER A 121 -24.10 4.76 -0.56
N SER A 122 -24.66 3.75 -1.24
CA SER A 122 -24.09 2.41 -1.29
C SER A 122 -23.74 2.02 -2.71
N TRP A 123 -22.47 1.64 -2.93
CA TRP A 123 -21.95 1.43 -4.27
C TRP A 123 -20.75 0.50 -4.37
N THR A 124 -20.51 -0.01 -5.58
CA THR A 124 -19.36 -0.87 -5.90
C THR A 124 -18.55 -0.26 -7.04
N PHE A 125 -17.23 -0.24 -6.88
CA PHE A 125 -16.24 0.04 -7.91
C PHE A 125 -15.56 -1.28 -8.28
N SER A 126 -15.54 -1.65 -9.55
CA SER A 126 -14.94 -2.93 -9.95
C SER A 126 -14.25 -2.83 -11.30
N GLY A 127 -13.08 -3.48 -11.41
CA GLY A 127 -12.28 -3.54 -12.63
C GLY A 127 -11.97 -2.17 -13.24
N SER A 128 -12.09 -1.10 -12.45
CA SER A 128 -12.06 0.27 -12.93
C SER A 128 -10.68 0.88 -12.70
N ARG A 129 -10.35 1.89 -13.51
CA ARG A 129 -9.01 2.48 -13.54
C ARG A 129 -9.08 3.99 -13.44
N VAL A 130 -8.33 4.55 -12.52
CA VAL A 130 -8.18 5.99 -12.33
C VAL A 130 -6.73 6.40 -12.58
N ASP A 131 -6.52 7.29 -13.54
CA ASP A 131 -5.20 7.79 -13.92
C ASP A 131 -5.13 9.33 -13.74
N SER A 132 -4.13 9.83 -13.01
CA SER A 132 -3.75 11.25 -12.95
C SER A 132 -4.84 12.24 -12.50
N VAL A 133 -5.73 11.83 -11.59
CA VAL A 133 -6.70 12.71 -10.92
C VAL A 133 -6.10 13.39 -9.70
N ALA A 134 -6.70 14.50 -9.23
CA ALA A 134 -6.26 15.13 -7.99
C ALA A 134 -6.56 14.27 -6.75
N LEU A 135 -7.79 13.74 -6.64
CA LEU A 135 -8.20 12.77 -5.61
C LEU A 135 -9.08 11.70 -6.24
N ALA A 136 -8.72 10.41 -6.22
CA ALA A 136 -9.54 9.43 -6.93
C ALA A 136 -10.93 9.28 -6.31
N ILE A 137 -11.02 8.99 -5.01
CA ILE A 137 -12.28 8.74 -4.34
C ILE A 137 -12.42 9.63 -3.11
N GLU A 138 -13.54 10.34 -3.03
CA GLU A 138 -14.01 10.99 -1.81
C GLU A 138 -15.38 10.44 -1.42
N SER A 139 -15.53 10.00 -0.17
CA SER A 139 -16.76 9.36 0.29
C SER A 139 -17.09 9.74 1.73
N GLY A 140 -18.38 9.95 2.00
CA GLY A 140 -18.90 10.38 3.31
C GLY A 140 -20.19 9.67 3.73
N SER A 141 -20.14 8.93 4.84
CA SER A 141 -21.25 8.12 5.38
C SER A 141 -21.79 7.07 4.40
N ASP A 142 -20.89 6.40 3.69
CA ASP A 142 -21.24 5.44 2.63
C ASP A 142 -21.00 3.99 3.03
N THR A 143 -21.54 3.06 2.23
CA THR A 143 -21.12 1.65 2.21
C THR A 143 -20.58 1.30 0.83
N LEU A 144 -19.29 1.00 0.73
CA LEU A 144 -18.61 0.86 -0.55
C LEU A 144 -17.71 -0.36 -0.66
N SER A 145 -17.55 -0.86 -1.89
CA SER A 145 -16.71 -2.01 -2.21
C SER A 145 -15.85 -1.75 -3.44
N PHE A 146 -14.57 -2.09 -3.36
CA PHE A 146 -13.60 -2.07 -4.46
C PHE A 146 -13.14 -3.48 -4.79
N VAL A 147 -13.10 -3.83 -6.07
CA VAL A 147 -12.73 -5.17 -6.56
C VAL A 147 -11.89 -5.09 -7.82
N GLY A 148 -10.59 -5.34 -7.68
CA GLY A 148 -9.66 -5.42 -8.81
C GLY A 148 -9.33 -4.08 -9.46
N ASP A 149 -9.43 -2.98 -8.71
CA ASP A 149 -9.28 -1.63 -9.23
C ASP A 149 -7.84 -1.12 -9.17
N THR A 150 -7.50 -0.21 -10.09
CA THR A 150 -6.23 0.50 -10.12
C THR A 150 -6.44 2.00 -9.93
N LEU A 151 -5.82 2.57 -8.89
CA LEU A 151 -5.94 3.97 -8.53
C LEU A 151 -4.57 4.65 -8.62
N ALA A 152 -4.48 5.69 -9.45
CA ALA A 152 -3.34 6.59 -9.52
C ALA A 152 -3.83 8.03 -9.45
N ALA A 153 -3.43 8.73 -8.38
CA ALA A 153 -3.73 10.14 -8.19
C ALA A 153 -2.43 10.92 -8.20
N ALA A 154 -2.39 12.08 -8.86
CA ALA A 154 -1.20 12.93 -8.92
C ALA A 154 -1.29 14.15 -7.98
N GLY A 155 -2.43 14.31 -7.29
CA GLY A 155 -2.67 15.37 -6.31
C GLY A 155 -2.59 14.86 -4.87
N THR A 156 -3.71 14.91 -4.17
CA THR A 156 -3.80 14.75 -2.71
C THR A 156 -3.69 13.30 -2.26
N GLY A 157 -4.35 12.36 -2.92
CA GLY A 157 -4.39 10.96 -2.49
C GLY A 157 -5.31 10.12 -3.37
N CYS A 158 -5.32 8.81 -3.18
CA CYS A 158 -6.22 7.95 -3.94
C CYS A 158 -7.58 7.84 -3.27
N VAL A 159 -7.65 7.69 -1.95
CA VAL A 159 -8.92 7.47 -1.26
C VAL A 159 -9.02 8.32 -0.01
N SER A 160 -10.15 9.01 0.17
CA SER A 160 -10.51 9.76 1.37
C SER A 160 -11.91 9.37 1.82
N LEU A 161 -12.01 8.72 2.98
CA LEU A 161 -13.25 8.22 3.55
C LEU A 161 -13.58 8.94 4.86
N ARG A 162 -14.85 9.29 5.05
CA ARG A 162 -15.37 9.79 6.33
C ARG A 162 -16.59 8.97 6.75
N TYR A 163 -16.56 8.42 7.96
CA TYR A 163 -17.66 7.67 8.57
C TYR A 163 -18.24 6.56 7.67
N SER A 164 -17.41 5.95 6.83
CA SER A 164 -17.84 5.01 5.79
C SER A 164 -17.42 3.58 6.10
N GLU A 165 -18.20 2.62 5.62
CA GLU A 165 -17.89 1.19 5.66
C GLU A 165 -17.33 0.78 4.31
N ALA A 166 -16.06 0.35 4.27
CA ALA A 166 -15.35 0.10 3.03
C ALA A 166 -14.71 -1.29 2.98
N THR A 167 -14.84 -1.95 1.82
CA THR A 167 -14.10 -3.20 1.54
C THR A 167 -13.25 -3.02 0.28
N PHE A 168 -11.98 -3.41 0.35
CA PHE A 168 -11.04 -3.35 -0.76
C PHE A 168 -10.52 -4.76 -1.03
N THR A 169 -10.69 -5.24 -2.26
CA THR A 169 -10.20 -6.56 -2.68
C THR A 169 -9.30 -6.39 -3.90
N ARG A 170 -8.01 -6.72 -3.76
CA ARG A 170 -7.02 -6.66 -4.84
C ARG A 170 -6.93 -5.27 -5.50
N VAL A 171 -6.82 -4.23 -4.67
CA VAL A 171 -6.74 -2.85 -5.14
C VAL A 171 -5.28 -2.43 -5.23
N THR A 172 -4.89 -1.81 -6.34
CA THR A 172 -3.54 -1.28 -6.54
C THR A 172 -3.59 0.24 -6.52
N GLY A 173 -2.85 0.85 -5.60
CA GLY A 173 -2.57 2.28 -5.53
C GLY A 173 -1.14 2.58 -6.00
N SER A 174 -0.98 3.52 -6.93
CA SER A 174 0.35 3.98 -7.37
C SER A 174 0.42 5.50 -7.38
N GLN A 175 1.51 6.06 -6.86
CA GLN A 175 1.72 7.53 -6.76
C GLN A 175 0.64 8.26 -5.95
N CYS A 176 -0.08 7.54 -5.10
CA CYS A 176 -1.19 8.06 -4.34
C CYS A 176 -0.72 9.02 -3.22
N GLY A 177 -0.61 10.30 -3.53
CA GLY A 177 -0.40 11.35 -2.52
C GLY A 177 0.95 12.04 -2.63
N VAL A 178 0.95 13.30 -2.21
CA VAL A 178 2.10 14.22 -2.26
C VAL A 178 2.25 14.92 -0.90
N GLY A 179 3.51 15.15 -0.51
CA GLY A 179 3.82 15.77 0.77
C GLY A 179 3.11 15.05 1.91
N ASP A 180 2.43 15.77 2.79
CA ASP A 180 1.83 15.18 3.99
C ASP A 180 0.56 14.35 3.73
N SER A 181 0.02 14.32 2.52
CA SER A 181 -1.25 13.65 2.29
C SER A 181 -1.08 12.13 2.20
N PRO A 182 -1.94 11.33 2.88
CA PRO A 182 -1.83 9.88 2.83
C PRO A 182 -2.45 9.34 1.54
N ALA A 183 -1.93 8.21 1.03
CA ALA A 183 -2.51 7.55 -0.15
C ALA A 183 -3.97 7.15 0.08
N PHE A 184 -4.24 6.59 1.25
CA PHE A 184 -5.56 6.20 1.71
C PHE A 184 -5.79 6.83 3.08
N ALA A 185 -6.87 7.60 3.21
CA ALA A 185 -7.29 8.25 4.44
C ALA A 185 -8.68 7.75 4.84
N MET A 186 -8.88 7.49 6.12
CA MET A 186 -10.18 7.21 6.73
C MET A 186 -10.30 7.96 8.05
N VAL A 187 -11.45 8.60 8.28
CA VAL A 187 -11.83 9.15 9.57
C VAL A 187 -13.17 8.54 9.99
N GLY A 188 -13.20 7.77 11.07
CA GLY A 188 -14.39 7.02 11.48
C GLY A 188 -14.76 5.87 10.53
N GLY A 189 -15.83 5.14 10.87
CA GLY A 189 -16.30 4.00 10.07
C GLY A 189 -15.44 2.75 10.22
N ALA A 190 -15.40 1.90 9.19
CA ALA A 190 -14.56 0.71 9.20
C ALA A 190 -14.08 0.32 7.81
N ALA A 191 -12.89 -0.31 7.75
CA ALA A 191 -12.30 -0.80 6.52
C ALA A 191 -11.83 -2.25 6.63
N THR A 192 -12.07 -3.03 5.58
CA THR A 192 -11.40 -4.31 5.34
C THR A 192 -10.65 -4.23 4.03
N LEU A 193 -9.34 -4.43 4.05
CA LEU A 193 -8.46 -4.36 2.90
C LEU A 193 -7.77 -5.69 2.74
N ASP A 194 -8.00 -6.37 1.62
CA ASP A 194 -7.43 -7.68 1.32
C ASP A 194 -6.73 -7.66 -0.05
N GLY A 195 -5.41 -7.81 -0.03
CA GLY A 195 -4.59 -7.69 -1.23
C GLY A 195 -4.41 -6.25 -1.72
N LEU A 196 -4.31 -5.28 -0.80
CA LEU A 196 -3.97 -3.89 -1.14
C LEU A 196 -2.50 -3.77 -1.51
N THR A 197 -2.19 -3.20 -2.67
CA THR A 197 -0.82 -2.86 -3.05
C THR A 197 -0.67 -1.36 -3.16
N ILE A 198 0.20 -0.73 -2.37
CA ILE A 198 0.54 0.69 -2.48
C ILE A 198 2.01 0.82 -2.83
N THR A 199 2.27 1.52 -3.94
CA THR A 199 3.64 1.81 -4.41
C THR A 199 3.79 3.29 -4.77
N GLY A 200 5.04 3.74 -4.85
CA GLY A 200 5.40 5.12 -5.19
C GLY A 200 5.90 5.92 -3.99
N SER A 201 6.10 7.21 -4.21
CA SER A 201 6.74 8.11 -3.24
C SER A 201 5.76 8.61 -2.15
N ASN A 202 4.98 7.70 -1.55
CA ASN A 202 3.99 8.06 -0.56
C ASN A 202 4.67 8.12 0.83
N PRO A 203 4.77 9.28 1.49
CA PRO A 203 5.35 9.34 2.82
C PRO A 203 4.38 8.81 3.89
N ARG A 204 3.08 8.74 3.57
CA ARG A 204 2.06 8.00 4.32
C ARG A 204 1.22 7.19 3.35
N ALA A 205 1.20 5.87 3.50
CA ALA A 205 0.42 5.01 2.63
C ALA A 205 -1.01 4.84 3.13
N PHE A 206 -1.19 4.62 4.43
CA PHE A 206 -2.52 4.39 4.97
C PHE A 206 -2.69 5.09 6.31
N LEU A 207 -3.71 5.92 6.41
CA LEU A 207 -4.10 6.62 7.64
C LEU A 207 -5.56 6.27 7.95
N ALA A 208 -5.80 5.64 9.09
CA ALA A 208 -7.12 5.57 9.69
C ALA A 208 -7.10 6.25 11.05
N ASP A 209 -8.02 7.18 11.25
CA ASP A 209 -8.23 7.88 12.50
C ASP A 209 -9.63 7.62 13.05
N SER A 210 -9.71 7.37 14.36
CA SER A 210 -10.96 7.14 15.08
C SER A 210 -11.87 6.09 14.44
N ALA A 211 -11.28 5.06 13.81
CA ALA A 211 -12.03 4.02 13.12
C ALA A 211 -12.60 3.00 14.12
N ARG A 212 -13.81 2.49 13.85
CA ARG A 212 -14.36 1.37 14.64
C ARG A 212 -13.54 0.09 14.42
N ARG A 213 -13.17 -0.17 13.17
CA ARG A 213 -12.42 -1.38 12.81
C ARG A 213 -11.60 -1.19 11.54
N VAL A 214 -10.34 -1.61 11.57
CA VAL A 214 -9.50 -1.69 10.37
C VAL A 214 -8.85 -3.06 10.29
N MET A 215 -9.08 -3.76 9.19
CA MET A 215 -8.42 -5.02 8.88
C MET A 215 -7.60 -4.88 7.61
N LEU A 216 -6.29 -4.99 7.71
CA LEU A 216 -5.35 -5.03 6.59
C LEU A 216 -4.85 -6.46 6.44
N ARG A 217 -5.05 -7.05 5.27
CA ARG A 217 -4.71 -8.44 4.96
C ARG A 217 -3.95 -8.53 3.66
N ARG A 218 -2.86 -9.29 3.65
CA ARG A 218 -2.07 -9.57 2.43
C ARG A 218 -1.69 -8.30 1.67
N ALA A 219 -1.43 -7.22 2.41
CA ALA A 219 -1.13 -5.94 1.81
C ALA A 219 0.36 -5.82 1.52
N THR A 220 0.72 -5.12 0.45
CA THR A 220 2.10 -4.76 0.13
C THR A 220 2.18 -3.25 0.06
N ILE A 221 2.89 -2.64 1.01
CA ILE A 221 2.92 -1.20 1.20
C ILE A 221 4.38 -0.74 1.20
N ALA A 222 4.74 0.07 0.22
CA ALA A 222 6.07 0.66 0.13
C ALA A 222 5.99 2.20 0.18
N GLY A 223 6.80 2.79 1.04
CA GLY A 223 7.06 4.23 1.06
C GLY A 223 8.11 4.66 0.03
N SER A 224 8.50 5.93 0.08
CA SER A 224 9.46 6.51 -0.88
C SER A 224 10.89 5.98 -0.72
N GLY A 225 11.24 5.44 0.46
CA GLY A 225 12.62 5.06 0.80
C GLY A 225 13.55 6.24 1.01
N ALA A 226 13.03 7.47 0.99
CA ALA A 226 13.76 8.69 1.28
C ALA A 226 13.34 9.26 2.64
N TRP A 227 14.29 9.88 3.33
CA TRP A 227 14.02 10.66 4.53
C TRP A 227 13.22 11.92 4.16
N ASN A 228 12.00 12.06 4.66
CA ASN A 228 11.15 13.22 4.40
C ASN A 228 11.01 14.06 5.67
N SER A 229 11.99 14.94 5.92
CA SER A 229 11.94 15.85 7.07
C SER A 229 10.70 16.76 7.00
N GLY A 230 9.95 16.88 8.10
CA GLY A 230 8.83 17.83 8.22
C GLY A 230 7.46 17.28 7.87
N VAL A 231 7.33 16.00 7.49
CA VAL A 231 6.03 15.38 7.21
C VAL A 231 5.35 14.90 8.49
N ALA A 232 4.11 15.35 8.73
CA ALA A 232 3.33 14.94 9.90
C ALA A 232 2.95 13.45 9.87
N GLY A 233 2.94 12.79 11.04
CA GLY A 233 2.50 11.40 11.20
C GLY A 233 3.48 10.56 12.01
N SER A 234 3.06 9.36 12.42
CA SER A 234 3.90 8.45 13.23
C SER A 234 4.19 7.12 12.55
N GLY A 235 3.54 6.82 11.42
CA GLY A 235 3.87 5.64 10.63
C GLY A 235 3.46 5.72 9.15
N GLY A 236 4.00 4.81 8.34
CA GLY A 236 3.61 4.61 6.94
C GLY A 236 2.21 4.00 6.82
N VAL A 237 1.91 3.05 7.71
CA VAL A 237 0.57 2.55 8.04
C VAL A 237 0.22 3.03 9.44
N GLN A 238 -0.62 4.05 9.55
CA GLN A 238 -1.04 4.64 10.80
C GLN A 238 -2.51 4.33 11.06
N LEU A 239 -2.78 3.48 12.05
CA LEU A 239 -4.12 3.03 12.40
C LEU A 239 -4.47 3.48 13.82
N ALA A 240 -5.56 4.21 13.97
CA ALA A 240 -6.16 4.53 15.25
C ALA A 240 -7.64 4.13 15.26
N GLY A 241 -8.05 3.34 16.26
CA GLY A 241 -9.41 2.81 16.32
C GLY A 241 -9.65 1.72 17.39
N ASP A 242 -10.86 1.16 17.43
CA ASP A 242 -11.21 0.19 18.49
C ASP A 242 -10.55 -1.18 18.24
N THR A 243 -10.70 -1.72 17.02
CA THR A 243 -10.15 -3.02 16.62
C THR A 243 -9.30 -2.91 15.37
N LEU A 244 -8.01 -3.21 15.52
CA LEU A 244 -6.99 -3.09 14.47
C LEU A 244 -6.39 -4.47 14.19
N SER A 245 -6.31 -4.85 12.92
CA SER A 245 -5.67 -6.09 12.50
C SER A 245 -4.81 -5.87 11.27
N VAL A 246 -3.55 -6.32 11.30
CA VAL A 246 -2.64 -6.37 10.16
C VAL A 246 -2.16 -7.81 10.03
N VAL A 247 -2.48 -8.49 8.94
CA VAL A 247 -2.18 -9.92 8.78
C VAL A 247 -1.55 -10.21 7.43
N GLY A 248 -0.49 -11.01 7.40
CA GLY A 248 0.13 -11.47 6.14
C GLY A 248 0.65 -10.32 5.27
N SER A 249 0.97 -9.17 5.86
CA SER A 249 1.25 -7.94 5.12
C SER A 249 2.74 -7.64 5.06
N PHE A 250 3.18 -6.84 4.10
CA PHE A 250 4.56 -6.40 3.95
C PHE A 250 4.61 -4.87 3.90
N VAL A 251 5.35 -4.24 4.81
CA VAL A 251 5.45 -2.78 4.94
C VAL A 251 6.91 -2.33 4.94
N THR A 252 7.32 -1.49 3.99
CA THR A 252 8.74 -1.16 3.80
C THR A 252 8.97 0.29 3.38
N LYS A 253 10.22 0.76 3.53
CA LYS A 253 10.73 2.02 2.97
C LYS A 253 10.15 3.29 3.61
N PHE A 254 10.00 3.30 4.94
CA PHE A 254 9.62 4.47 5.74
C PHE A 254 10.74 4.90 6.71
N PRO A 255 11.90 5.38 6.20
CA PRO A 255 13.12 5.55 7.01
C PRO A 255 13.02 6.62 8.11
N ASP A 256 12.01 7.48 8.07
CA ASP A 256 11.79 8.59 9.01
C ASP A 256 10.65 8.35 10.02
N ARG A 257 9.98 7.18 9.98
CA ARG A 257 8.80 6.86 10.81
C ARG A 257 8.61 5.36 11.02
N ALA A 258 7.59 4.98 11.80
CA ALA A 258 7.27 3.56 11.93
C ALA A 258 6.73 2.98 10.62
N ALA A 259 6.98 1.71 10.30
CA ALA A 259 6.27 1.01 9.23
C ALA A 259 4.78 0.97 9.60
N MET A 260 4.51 0.50 10.82
CA MET A 260 3.18 0.43 11.40
C MET A 260 3.13 1.21 12.70
N TYR A 261 2.19 2.14 12.80
CA TYR A 261 1.80 2.81 14.04
C TYR A 261 0.36 2.42 14.38
N LEU A 262 0.16 1.70 15.48
CA LEU A 262 -1.14 1.16 15.87
C LEU A 262 -1.55 1.73 17.22
N SER A 263 -2.71 2.39 17.29
CA SER A 263 -3.26 2.93 18.54
C SER A 263 -4.72 2.50 18.68
N GLY A 264 -4.96 1.46 19.46
CA GLY A 264 -6.31 0.92 19.61
C GLY A 264 -6.50 0.01 20.79
N GLY A 265 -7.76 -0.31 21.09
CA GLY A 265 -8.11 -1.21 22.20
C GLY A 265 -7.67 -2.64 21.94
N VAL A 266 -8.02 -3.18 20.77
CA VAL A 266 -7.63 -4.53 20.34
C VAL A 266 -6.71 -4.42 19.13
N VAL A 267 -5.49 -4.94 19.25
CA VAL A 267 -4.47 -4.91 18.20
C VAL A 267 -4.01 -6.33 17.89
N ARG A 268 -4.06 -6.69 16.60
CA ARG A 268 -3.53 -7.95 16.07
C ARG A 268 -2.56 -7.68 14.93
N VAL A 269 -1.32 -8.14 15.04
CA VAL A 269 -0.36 -8.14 13.92
C VAL A 269 0.12 -9.57 13.74
N ASP A 270 -0.15 -10.23 12.63
CA ASP A 270 0.34 -11.59 12.45
C ASP A 270 0.91 -11.83 11.06
N SER A 271 1.91 -12.71 10.95
CA SER A 271 2.53 -13.10 9.68
C SER A 271 2.97 -11.88 8.86
N THR A 272 3.35 -10.79 9.52
CA THR A 272 3.61 -9.51 8.88
C THR A 272 5.11 -9.25 8.83
N VAL A 273 5.56 -8.74 7.68
CA VAL A 273 6.96 -8.40 7.44
C VAL A 273 7.09 -6.87 7.41
N ALA A 274 8.06 -6.32 8.12
CA ALA A 274 8.36 -4.89 8.05
C ALA A 274 9.87 -4.60 8.12
N ASN A 275 10.38 -3.84 7.14
CA ASN A 275 11.81 -3.53 7.03
C ASN A 275 12.11 -2.17 6.41
N ARG A 276 13.35 -1.66 6.61
CA ARG A 276 13.81 -0.37 6.06
C ARG A 276 12.93 0.80 6.52
N ASN A 277 12.68 0.86 7.83
CA ASN A 277 11.85 1.90 8.46
C ASN A 277 12.59 2.48 9.67
N LEU A 278 12.15 3.63 10.21
CA LEU A 278 12.71 4.11 11.48
C LEU A 278 12.40 3.12 12.61
N VAL A 279 11.15 2.64 12.64
CA VAL A 279 10.65 1.62 13.56
C VAL A 279 9.83 0.61 12.78
N ALA A 280 9.87 -0.68 13.06
CA ALA A 280 9.00 -1.60 12.31
C ALA A 280 7.54 -1.53 12.81
N LEU A 281 7.32 -1.74 14.10
CA LEU A 281 6.01 -1.65 14.75
C LEU A 281 6.06 -0.74 15.99
N ARG A 282 5.19 0.26 16.03
CA ARG A 282 5.02 1.16 17.17
C ARG A 282 3.57 1.12 17.67
N LEU A 283 3.40 0.93 18.97
CA LEU A 283 2.11 1.11 19.63
C LEU A 283 1.97 2.55 20.12
N GLY A 284 0.87 3.21 19.75
CA GLY A 284 0.56 4.57 20.17
C GLY A 284 0.00 4.65 21.59
N THR A 285 -0.70 3.60 22.00
CA THR A 285 -1.30 3.41 23.32
C THR A 285 -1.16 1.94 23.72
N THR A 286 -1.27 1.62 25.01
CA THR A 286 -1.30 0.23 25.48
C THR A 286 -2.66 -0.39 25.12
N PRO A 287 -2.73 -1.38 24.23
CA PRO A 287 -3.99 -2.05 23.92
C PRO A 287 -4.45 -2.89 25.11
N THR A 288 -5.77 -3.06 25.26
CA THR A 288 -6.34 -4.02 26.21
C THR A 288 -6.14 -5.46 25.77
N SER A 289 -5.97 -5.69 24.46
CA SER A 289 -5.60 -6.99 23.89
C SER A 289 -4.59 -6.80 22.76
N LEU A 290 -3.44 -7.48 22.88
CA LEU A 290 -2.39 -7.52 21.87
C LEU A 290 -2.12 -8.97 21.48
N SER A 291 -2.22 -9.28 20.19
CA SER A 291 -1.73 -10.53 19.61
C SER A 291 -0.71 -10.19 18.54
N THR A 292 0.50 -10.72 18.69
CA THR A 292 1.54 -10.62 17.68
C THR A 292 2.17 -11.98 17.43
N ARG A 293 2.14 -12.50 16.20
CA ARG A 293 2.54 -13.88 15.87
C ARG A 293 3.17 -13.97 14.49
N ASP A 294 4.23 -14.76 14.36
CA ASP A 294 4.89 -15.03 13.07
C ASP A 294 5.33 -13.77 12.31
N ASP A 295 5.62 -12.67 13.02
CA ASP A 295 6.01 -11.40 12.42
C ASP A 295 7.53 -11.33 12.20
N ASP A 296 7.93 -10.77 11.06
CA ASP A 296 9.33 -10.54 10.70
C ASP A 296 9.63 -9.04 10.66
N LEU A 297 10.11 -8.52 11.78
CA LEU A 297 10.37 -7.09 12.00
C LEU A 297 11.88 -6.88 12.10
N TYR A 298 12.52 -6.35 11.05
CA TYR A 298 13.99 -6.26 10.96
C TYR A 298 14.46 -5.01 10.19
N ASP A 299 15.76 -4.69 10.28
CA ASP A 299 16.39 -3.57 9.51
C ASP A 299 15.65 -2.25 9.75
N ALA A 300 15.29 -2.00 11.00
CA ALA A 300 14.77 -0.73 11.46
C ALA A 300 15.90 0.15 12.02
N ASP A 301 15.88 1.44 11.71
CA ASP A 301 16.96 2.36 12.09
C ASP A 301 17.03 2.58 13.61
N SER A 302 15.89 2.55 14.31
CA SER A 302 15.82 2.76 15.77
C SER A 302 15.43 1.52 16.56
N ALA A 303 14.36 0.82 16.15
CA ALA A 303 13.84 -0.34 16.88
C ALA A 303 12.90 -1.19 16.02
N ALA A 304 12.89 -2.52 16.18
CA ALA A 304 11.85 -3.34 15.55
C ALA A 304 10.49 -3.10 16.22
N PHE A 305 10.46 -2.94 17.55
CA PHE A 305 9.20 -2.76 18.28
C PHE A 305 9.32 -1.70 19.37
N ILE A 306 8.33 -0.81 19.43
CA ILE A 306 8.16 0.17 20.51
C ILE A 306 6.75 0.08 21.09
N GLY A 307 6.61 -0.23 22.37
CA GLY A 307 5.31 -0.28 23.04
C GLY A 307 5.34 -0.97 24.40
N SER A 308 4.24 -0.86 25.14
CA SER A 308 3.97 -1.62 26.37
C SER A 308 2.92 -2.69 26.10
N GLY A 309 3.21 -3.96 26.45
CA GLY A 309 2.27 -5.07 26.21
C GLY A 309 2.92 -6.46 26.17
N LEU A 310 2.15 -7.48 25.79
CA LEU A 310 2.71 -8.81 25.51
C LEU A 310 3.52 -8.76 24.22
N ALA A 311 4.76 -9.25 24.22
CA ALA A 311 5.58 -9.30 23.00
C ALA A 311 4.93 -10.21 21.95
N PRO A 312 5.34 -10.07 20.67
CA PRO A 312 5.12 -11.13 19.70
C PRO A 312 5.62 -12.46 20.25
N ASN A 313 4.76 -13.47 20.21
CA ASN A 313 5.09 -14.83 20.65
C ASN A 313 6.23 -15.47 19.82
N ILE A 314 6.65 -14.79 18.76
CA ILE A 314 7.64 -15.21 17.77
C ILE A 314 8.35 -13.92 17.32
N TRP A 315 9.12 -13.32 18.22
CA TRP A 315 10.03 -12.24 17.88
C TRP A 315 11.42 -12.83 17.68
N TRP A 316 11.91 -12.80 16.44
CA TRP A 316 13.25 -13.25 16.10
C TRP A 316 14.17 -12.05 15.99
N GLY A 317 14.67 -11.56 17.12
CA GLY A 317 15.80 -10.64 17.10
C GLY A 317 16.93 -11.29 16.27
N ASP A 318 17.32 -10.65 15.18
CA ASP A 318 18.57 -11.01 14.53
C ASP A 318 19.74 -10.33 15.23
N GLY A 319 20.93 -10.91 15.20
CA GLY A 319 22.08 -10.41 15.98
C GLY A 319 22.60 -9.00 15.60
N ARG A 320 21.84 -8.20 14.84
CA ARG A 320 22.33 -7.01 14.13
C ARG A 320 22.06 -5.68 14.79
N GLY A 321 21.06 -5.58 15.66
CA GLY A 321 20.72 -4.31 16.29
C GLY A 321 20.17 -3.27 15.30
N PRO A 322 19.84 -2.06 15.81
CA PRO A 322 19.35 -0.96 14.97
C PRO A 322 20.38 -0.55 13.91
N ALA A 323 19.89 -0.16 12.71
CA ALA A 323 20.75 0.29 11.64
C ALA A 323 21.57 1.54 12.06
N GLY A 324 22.87 1.55 11.78
CA GLY A 324 23.77 2.64 12.14
C GLY A 324 24.48 2.50 13.49
N THR A 325 24.26 1.41 14.23
CA THR A 325 25.05 1.09 15.42
C THR A 325 26.30 0.28 15.06
N THR A 326 27.47 0.69 15.58
CA THR A 326 28.78 0.02 15.32
C THR A 326 29.01 -1.20 16.21
N THR A 327 28.17 -1.41 17.21
CA THR A 327 28.15 -2.61 18.05
C THR A 327 27.07 -3.54 17.55
N ALA A 328 27.45 -4.78 17.25
CA ALA A 328 26.53 -5.90 17.10
C ALA A 328 25.75 -6.09 18.41
N SER A 329 24.68 -5.30 18.59
CA SER A 329 23.69 -5.57 19.61
C SER A 329 22.94 -6.79 19.12
N VAL A 330 23.04 -7.88 19.87
CA VAL A 330 22.35 -9.11 19.51
C VAL A 330 20.85 -8.87 19.64
N GLY A 331 20.12 -8.88 18.53
CA GLY A 331 18.67 -8.65 18.46
C GLY A 331 18.35 -7.31 17.82
N ASP A 332 17.30 -7.24 16.98
CA ASP A 332 16.57 -5.98 16.80
C ASP A 332 16.21 -5.40 18.19
N THR A 333 16.04 -4.08 18.33
CA THR A 333 15.74 -3.53 19.66
C THR A 333 14.22 -3.58 19.92
N ILE A 334 13.85 -4.11 21.08
CA ILE A 334 12.53 -3.89 21.70
C ILE A 334 12.67 -2.77 22.72
N ILE A 335 11.85 -1.72 22.62
CA ILE A 335 11.79 -0.63 23.60
C ILE A 335 10.42 -0.64 24.30
N GLY A 336 10.43 -0.87 25.61
CA GLY A 336 9.24 -0.82 26.47
C GLY A 336 9.14 -2.01 27.43
N VAL A 337 8.11 -2.01 28.28
CA VAL A 337 7.82 -3.14 29.19
C VAL A 337 7.13 -4.23 28.39
N VAL A 338 7.84 -5.35 28.20
CA VAL A 338 7.39 -6.45 27.37
C VAL A 338 7.34 -7.73 28.19
N SER A 339 6.15 -8.35 28.25
CA SER A 339 5.95 -9.65 28.89
C SER A 339 5.72 -10.69 27.80
N ALA A 340 6.66 -11.60 27.55
CA ALA A 340 6.48 -12.70 26.61
C ALA A 340 6.29 -14.00 27.40
N THR A 341 5.22 -14.76 27.13
CA THR A 341 5.04 -16.10 27.72
C THR A 341 4.58 -17.11 26.66
N PRO A 342 5.39 -18.15 26.36
CA PRO A 342 6.78 -18.34 26.77
C PRO A 342 7.73 -17.40 26.02
N TYR A 343 8.59 -16.69 26.75
CA TYR A 343 9.76 -16.05 26.17
C TYR A 343 10.70 -17.16 25.64
N ARG A 344 10.73 -17.37 24.32
CA ARG A 344 11.71 -18.26 23.69
C ARG A 344 12.99 -17.47 23.48
N THR A 345 13.89 -17.55 24.46
CA THR A 345 15.22 -16.94 24.45
C THR A 345 16.12 -17.43 23.31
N THR A 346 15.75 -18.53 22.65
CA THR A 346 16.48 -19.06 21.51
C THR A 346 15.50 -19.59 20.45
N PRO A 347 15.70 -19.27 19.15
CA PRO A 347 14.99 -19.87 18.01
C PRO A 347 15.26 -21.37 17.83
N PHE A 348 16.03 -21.98 18.72
CA PHE A 348 16.77 -23.18 18.41
C PHE A 348 16.00 -24.45 18.77
N ARG A 349 15.71 -25.26 17.74
CA ARG A 349 15.50 -26.70 17.89
C ARG A 349 16.59 -27.44 17.09
N PRO A 350 17.61 -28.02 17.73
CA PRO A 350 18.60 -28.83 17.02
C PRO A 350 17.91 -29.99 16.28
N GLY A 351 18.28 -30.20 15.01
CA GLY A 351 17.84 -31.36 14.23
C GLY A 351 16.54 -31.20 13.42
N VAL A 352 15.95 -29.99 13.35
CA VAL A 352 14.76 -29.73 12.50
C VAL A 352 15.18 -29.42 11.07
N SER A 353 14.42 -29.92 10.09
CA SER A 353 14.68 -29.70 8.67
C SER A 353 14.20 -28.32 8.22
N ALA A 354 15.00 -27.65 7.39
CA ALA A 354 14.59 -26.45 6.68
C ALA A 354 13.41 -26.77 5.74
N SER A 355 12.46 -25.83 5.63
CA SER A 355 11.27 -25.97 4.79
C SER A 355 11.07 -24.74 3.90
N ARG A 356 11.35 -23.54 4.41
CA ARG A 356 11.12 -22.28 3.71
C ARG A 356 12.31 -21.35 3.78
N MET A 357 12.38 -20.43 2.83
CA MET A 357 13.35 -19.34 2.83
C MET A 357 12.67 -18.04 2.47
N ILE A 358 13.04 -16.99 3.19
CA ILE A 358 12.42 -15.68 3.13
C ILE A 358 13.52 -14.66 2.84
N MET A 359 13.28 -13.78 1.86
CA MET A 359 14.14 -12.63 1.64
C MET A 359 14.02 -11.67 2.81
N LEU A 360 15.16 -11.31 3.40
CA LEU A 360 15.19 -10.28 4.43
C LEU A 360 15.63 -8.95 3.82
N ARG A 361 16.91 -8.78 3.50
CA ARG A 361 17.48 -7.50 3.10
C ARG A 361 18.29 -7.63 1.83
N GLY A 362 18.49 -6.47 1.22
CA GLY A 362 19.52 -6.26 0.24
C GLY A 362 19.03 -6.28 -1.18
N ASP A 363 17.71 -6.38 -1.40
CA ASP A 363 17.10 -6.26 -2.73
C ASP A 363 16.93 -4.80 -3.16
N GLY A 364 17.10 -4.55 -4.45
CA GLY A 364 16.80 -3.27 -5.08
C GLY A 364 17.78 -2.16 -4.75
N GLN A 365 19.02 -2.49 -4.37
CA GLN A 365 20.04 -1.49 -4.06
C GLN A 365 20.71 -0.98 -5.33
N SER A 366 21.21 0.25 -5.25
CA SER A 366 21.99 0.87 -6.32
C SER A 366 23.25 1.49 -5.77
N VAL A 367 24.35 1.37 -6.50
CA VAL A 367 25.62 2.05 -6.23
C VAL A 367 26.11 2.81 -7.45
N LEU A 368 26.72 3.97 -7.23
CA LEU A 368 27.39 4.73 -8.29
C LEU A 368 28.71 4.04 -8.64
N THR A 369 28.86 3.66 -9.90
CA THR A 369 30.05 2.95 -10.39
C THR A 369 30.76 3.78 -11.46
N ASN A 370 32.10 3.78 -11.40
CA ASN A 370 32.93 4.43 -12.41
C ASN A 370 33.49 3.44 -13.45
N GLY A 371 33.09 2.16 -13.38
CA GLY A 371 33.57 1.09 -14.27
C GLY A 371 35.00 0.61 -14.00
N THR A 372 35.74 1.26 -13.10
CA THR A 372 37.15 0.95 -12.81
C THR A 372 37.36 0.31 -11.44
N SER A 373 36.54 0.63 -10.45
CA SER A 373 36.63 0.07 -9.09
C SER A 373 35.35 -0.63 -8.66
N TYR A 374 35.49 -1.67 -7.83
CA TYR A 374 34.35 -2.27 -7.16
C TYR A 374 33.84 -1.38 -6.03
N VAL A 375 32.52 -1.26 -5.93
CA VAL A 375 31.83 -0.57 -4.85
C VAL A 375 30.93 -1.58 -4.14
N PHE A 376 31.07 -1.69 -2.82
CA PHE A 376 30.18 -2.52 -2.03
C PHE A 376 28.78 -1.94 -2.02
N LEU A 377 27.78 -2.81 -2.11
CA LEU A 377 26.41 -2.42 -1.80
C LEU A 377 26.35 -1.89 -0.36
N PRO A 378 25.50 -0.89 -0.08
CA PRO A 378 25.33 -0.36 1.26
C PRO A 378 24.90 -1.43 2.27
N TYR A 379 24.20 -2.48 1.80
CA TYR A 379 23.69 -3.56 2.61
C TYR A 379 24.04 -4.93 2.04
N ALA A 380 24.29 -5.89 2.92
CA ALA A 380 24.41 -7.30 2.55
C ALA A 380 23.07 -7.84 2.02
N LEU A 381 23.15 -8.79 1.09
CA LEU A 381 22.02 -9.63 0.71
C LEU A 381 21.77 -10.63 1.83
N SER A 382 20.53 -10.78 2.28
CA SER A 382 20.21 -11.66 3.40
C SER A 382 18.91 -12.43 3.22
N VAL A 383 18.93 -13.68 3.67
CA VAL A 383 17.75 -14.57 3.67
C VAL A 383 17.64 -15.30 4.99
N ARG A 384 16.41 -15.53 5.46
CA ARG A 384 16.13 -16.37 6.62
C ARG A 384 15.62 -17.72 6.16
N VAL A 385 16.17 -18.78 6.72
CA VAL A 385 15.69 -20.15 6.55
C VAL A 385 14.85 -20.53 7.76
N THR A 386 13.67 -21.07 7.52
CA THR A 386 12.73 -21.51 8.57
C THR A 386 12.25 -22.94 8.34
N ASP A 387 11.75 -23.58 9.40
CA ASP A 387 11.09 -24.88 9.36
C ASP A 387 9.61 -24.74 8.92
N ALA A 388 8.87 -25.84 8.94
CA ALA A 388 7.46 -25.85 8.55
C ALA A 388 6.54 -25.06 9.51
N ASP A 389 6.98 -24.86 10.75
CA ASP A 389 6.28 -24.10 11.79
C ASP A 389 6.68 -22.61 11.78
N GLY A 390 7.54 -22.19 10.84
CA GLY A 390 8.02 -20.80 10.74
C GLY A 390 9.16 -20.45 11.70
N LEU A 391 9.76 -21.45 12.37
CA LEU A 391 10.87 -21.23 13.29
C LEU A 391 12.21 -21.18 12.53
N PRO A 392 13.13 -20.26 12.86
CA PRO A 392 14.43 -20.18 12.20
C PRO A 392 15.28 -21.44 12.37
N VAL A 393 15.90 -21.86 11.27
CA VAL A 393 16.79 -23.03 11.25
C VAL A 393 18.23 -22.58 11.06
N ARG A 394 19.04 -22.78 12.09
CA ARG A 394 20.48 -22.54 12.05
C ARG A 394 21.24 -23.64 11.31
N ASN A 395 22.49 -23.36 10.96
CA ASN A 395 23.41 -24.29 10.33
C ASN A 395 22.94 -24.84 8.97
N VAL A 396 22.05 -24.11 8.28
CA VAL A 396 21.64 -24.42 6.90
C VAL A 396 22.58 -23.72 5.94
N SER A 397 23.11 -24.44 4.95
CA SER A 397 23.94 -23.84 3.91
C SER A 397 23.07 -23.18 2.85
N VAL A 398 23.17 -21.86 2.75
CA VAL A 398 22.52 -21.06 1.70
C VAL A 398 23.55 -20.73 0.62
N ASN A 399 23.26 -21.06 -0.62
CA ASN A 399 24.09 -20.82 -1.77
C ASN A 399 23.61 -19.58 -2.54
N PHE A 400 24.40 -18.50 -2.51
CA PHE A 400 24.15 -17.25 -3.25
C PHE A 400 24.93 -17.25 -4.56
N VAL A 401 24.23 -17.03 -5.69
CA VAL A 401 24.80 -17.10 -7.05
C VAL A 401 24.52 -15.81 -7.82
N VAL A 402 25.57 -15.22 -8.39
CA VAL A 402 25.47 -14.12 -9.35
C VAL A 402 25.23 -14.68 -10.75
N ASN A 403 24.05 -14.44 -11.31
CA ASN A 403 23.67 -14.94 -12.65
C ASN A 403 24.04 -13.92 -13.75
N SER A 404 25.31 -13.51 -13.81
CA SER A 404 25.76 -12.50 -14.77
C SER A 404 27.26 -12.61 -15.07
N SER A 405 27.63 -12.37 -16.34
CA SER A 405 29.02 -12.21 -16.79
C SER A 405 29.63 -10.85 -16.42
N ALA A 406 28.83 -9.89 -15.95
CA ALA A 406 29.30 -8.57 -15.54
C ALA A 406 30.25 -8.63 -14.33
N ARG A 407 30.98 -7.55 -14.05
CA ARG A 407 31.98 -7.50 -12.97
C ARG A 407 31.30 -7.11 -11.66
N ILE A 408 30.66 -8.11 -11.09
CA ILE A 408 29.87 -8.14 -9.86
C ILE A 408 30.18 -9.45 -9.15
N ASP A 409 30.62 -9.40 -7.90
CA ASP A 409 31.06 -10.59 -7.16
C ASP A 409 30.92 -10.41 -5.64
N PHE A 410 31.10 -11.49 -4.90
CA PHE A 410 31.05 -11.54 -3.43
C PHE A 410 32.42 -11.28 -2.77
N GLY A 411 33.40 -10.77 -3.53
CA GLY A 411 34.80 -10.69 -3.13
C GLY A 411 35.68 -11.58 -4.01
N SER A 412 36.90 -11.11 -4.33
CA SER A 412 37.93 -11.85 -5.06
C SER A 412 37.48 -12.56 -6.36
N GLY A 413 36.48 -12.02 -7.07
CA GLY A 413 35.95 -12.61 -8.30
C GLY A 413 34.99 -13.78 -8.08
N VAL A 414 34.61 -14.07 -6.83
CA VAL A 414 33.73 -15.18 -6.47
C VAL A 414 32.28 -14.88 -6.87
N LYS A 415 31.74 -15.70 -7.76
CA LYS A 415 30.36 -15.60 -8.28
C LYS A 415 29.35 -16.47 -7.55
N ASN A 416 29.85 -17.40 -6.73
CA ASN A 416 29.02 -18.30 -5.95
C ASN A 416 29.62 -18.48 -4.56
N VAL A 417 28.81 -18.31 -3.51
CA VAL A 417 29.27 -18.49 -2.13
C VAL A 417 28.21 -19.19 -1.29
N ASN A 418 28.69 -20.12 -0.46
CA ASN A 418 27.88 -20.79 0.56
C ASN A 418 28.02 -20.05 1.89
N VAL A 419 26.89 -19.69 2.47
CA VAL A 419 26.81 -19.04 3.77
C VAL A 419 25.94 -19.88 4.69
N ILE A 420 26.47 -20.18 5.88
CA ILE A 420 25.77 -20.97 6.88
C ILE A 420 24.85 -20.05 7.68
N THR A 421 23.60 -20.45 7.88
CA THR A 421 22.66 -19.68 8.71
C THR A 421 23.10 -19.63 10.17
N ASN A 422 23.00 -18.44 10.77
CA ASN A 422 23.28 -18.22 12.18
C ASN A 422 22.14 -18.74 13.10
N ASP A 423 22.23 -18.47 14.40
CA ASP A 423 21.22 -18.90 15.40
C ASP A 423 19.81 -18.31 15.16
N SER A 424 19.69 -17.24 14.39
CA SER A 424 18.42 -16.64 13.95
C SER A 424 17.99 -17.15 12.56
N GLY A 425 18.63 -18.21 12.06
CA GLY A 425 18.36 -18.81 10.76
C GLY A 425 18.76 -17.95 9.56
N ILE A 426 19.64 -16.96 9.72
CA ILE A 426 19.95 -16.00 8.66
C ILE A 426 21.31 -16.26 8.03
N ALA A 427 21.34 -16.25 6.69
CA ALA A 427 22.55 -16.25 5.88
C ALA A 427 22.69 -14.91 5.17
N GLU A 428 23.91 -14.34 5.19
CA GLU A 428 24.21 -13.03 4.60
C GLU A 428 25.47 -13.03 3.75
N VAL A 429 25.45 -12.22 2.69
CA VAL A 429 26.61 -12.02 1.84
C VAL A 429 26.74 -10.57 1.38
N ASN A 430 27.96 -10.04 1.44
CA ASN A 430 28.30 -8.75 0.86
C ASN A 430 28.51 -8.88 -0.64
N LEU A 431 27.87 -8.00 -1.41
CA LEU A 431 28.02 -7.92 -2.86
C LEU A 431 28.72 -6.63 -3.23
N ARG A 432 29.59 -6.67 -4.24
CA ARG A 432 30.21 -5.47 -4.81
C ARG A 432 30.05 -5.44 -6.32
N ILE A 433 29.79 -4.25 -6.85
CA ILE A 433 29.49 -4.00 -8.25
C ILE A 433 30.54 -3.05 -8.83
N ARG A 434 31.04 -3.34 -10.02
CA ARG A 434 31.90 -2.43 -10.80
C ARG A 434 31.24 -1.96 -12.08
N ASP A 435 30.53 -2.85 -12.77
CA ASP A 435 29.93 -2.53 -14.05
C ASP A 435 28.56 -1.87 -13.88
N LYS A 436 28.20 -1.02 -14.85
CA LYS A 436 26.87 -0.41 -14.92
C LYS A 436 25.84 -1.41 -15.42
N GLY A 437 24.62 -1.32 -14.93
CA GLY A 437 23.50 -2.17 -15.33
C GLY A 437 22.69 -2.69 -14.16
N THR A 438 21.74 -3.56 -14.46
CA THR A 438 20.90 -4.28 -13.48
C THR A 438 21.30 -5.75 -13.46
N PHE A 439 21.45 -6.33 -12.28
CA PHE A 439 21.99 -7.67 -12.08
C PHE A 439 21.10 -8.48 -11.14
N THR A 440 20.96 -9.78 -11.43
CA THR A 440 20.18 -10.70 -10.60
C THR A 440 21.08 -11.65 -9.82
N ILE A 441 20.72 -11.88 -8.56
CA ILE A 441 21.41 -12.77 -7.65
C ILE A 441 20.38 -13.72 -7.05
N THR A 442 20.65 -15.02 -7.05
CA THR A 442 19.72 -16.03 -6.50
C THR A 442 20.28 -16.67 -5.24
N ALA A 443 19.43 -16.90 -4.24
CA ALA A 443 19.74 -17.67 -3.04
C ALA A 443 18.91 -18.96 -2.99
N THR A 444 19.58 -20.07 -2.71
CA THR A 444 19.00 -21.44 -2.64
C THR A 444 19.51 -22.16 -1.40
N ALA A 445 18.72 -23.09 -0.83
CA ALA A 445 19.13 -23.86 0.35
C ALA A 445 18.67 -25.33 0.21
N PRO A 446 19.47 -26.33 0.63
CA PRO A 446 19.05 -27.73 0.61
C PRO A 446 17.78 -27.96 1.45
N GLY A 447 16.85 -28.76 0.92
CA GLY A 447 15.59 -29.07 1.60
C GLY A 447 14.53 -27.96 1.53
N VAL A 448 14.84 -26.82 0.93
CA VAL A 448 13.91 -25.69 0.74
C VAL A 448 13.51 -25.58 -0.72
N SER A 449 12.21 -25.47 -1.01
CA SER A 449 11.71 -25.30 -2.39
C SER A 449 11.81 -23.87 -2.91
N ASP A 450 11.92 -22.89 -2.00
CA ASP A 450 11.96 -21.47 -2.33
C ASP A 450 13.29 -21.09 -2.98
N THR A 451 13.24 -20.28 -4.03
CA THR A 451 14.41 -19.57 -4.60
C THR A 451 14.19 -18.08 -4.45
N ILE A 452 15.08 -17.42 -3.70
CA ILE A 452 15.02 -15.97 -3.50
C ILE A 452 15.84 -15.28 -4.60
N THR A 453 15.30 -14.23 -5.21
CA THR A 453 15.99 -13.44 -6.25
C THR A 453 16.14 -11.99 -5.80
N PHE A 454 17.37 -11.49 -5.76
CA PHE A 454 17.73 -10.09 -5.54
C PHE A 454 18.02 -9.40 -6.87
N THR A 455 17.67 -8.12 -6.99
CA THR A 455 17.89 -7.27 -8.16
C THR A 455 18.64 -6.00 -7.79
N GLU A 456 19.90 -5.89 -8.23
CA GLU A 456 20.81 -4.81 -7.83
C GLU A 456 21.30 -4.01 -9.04
N SER A 457 21.66 -2.74 -8.87
CA SER A 457 22.13 -1.90 -9.96
C SER A 457 23.45 -1.15 -9.71
N GLY A 458 24.25 -1.04 -10.76
CA GLY A 458 25.36 -0.09 -10.88
C GLY A 458 24.98 1.06 -11.81
N THR A 459 25.06 2.31 -11.36
CA THR A 459 24.71 3.50 -12.14
C THR A 459 25.92 4.31 -12.60
#